data_AF-A0A3A9AGJ1-F1
#
_entry.id   AF-A0A3A9AGJ1-F1
#
_cell.length_a   1.000
_cell.length_b   1.000
_cell.length_c   1.000
_cell.angle_alpha   90.00
_cell.angle_beta   90.00
_cell.angle_gamma   90.00
#
_symmetry.space_group_name_H-M   'P 1'
#
loop_
_entity.id
_entity.type
_entity.pdbx_description
1 polymer ?
#
loop_
_entity_poly.entity_id
_entity_poly.type
_entity_poly.pdbx_seq_one_letter_code
_entity_poly.pdbx_strand_id
1 'polypeptide(L)'
;MKIIKISTDLELTVHDFPEGNYSQQNHILRELIGNHCSIYERVTPKRLYSELQMKHSTTNVPGECVCMLVDEEGLLKDIPPNLIGSYLYETDIHKQRIVGNILLVGEAWEDDGIGFCGIDDKVFAVLEQKLSDLLHTAKEIKEES
;
A
#
# COMPACT_ATOMS: atom_id res chain seq x y z
N MET A 1 -5.71 -2.43 14.67
CA MET A 1 -5.56 -1.42 13.59
C MET A 1 -5.47 -2.15 12.27
N LYS A 2 -6.03 -1.57 11.21
CA LYS A 2 -6.23 -2.26 9.92
C LYS A 2 -5.23 -1.78 8.87
N ILE A 3 -5.01 -2.59 7.85
CA ILE A 3 -4.25 -2.26 6.64
C ILE A 3 -5.12 -2.53 5.41
N ILE A 4 -4.77 -1.90 4.29
CA ILE A 4 -5.50 -2.02 3.03
C ILE A 4 -4.62 -2.76 2.03
N LYS A 5 -5.18 -3.77 1.37
CA LYS A 5 -4.58 -4.43 0.21
C LYS A 5 -5.33 -4.00 -1.04
N ILE A 6 -4.59 -3.64 -2.09
CA ILE A 6 -5.15 -3.42 -3.42
C ILE A 6 -4.55 -4.42 -4.40
N SER A 7 -5.41 -5.23 -5.02
CA SER A 7 -4.99 -6.22 -6.01
C SER A 7 -4.80 -5.63 -7.40
N THR A 8 -4.18 -6.41 -8.30
CA THR A 8 -4.07 -6.06 -9.72
C THR A 8 -5.42 -6.08 -10.45
N ASP A 9 -6.43 -6.69 -9.84
CA ASP A 9 -7.80 -6.78 -10.36
C ASP A 9 -8.70 -5.63 -9.89
N LEU A 10 -8.10 -4.57 -9.33
CA LEU A 10 -8.81 -3.41 -8.79
C LEU A 10 -9.76 -3.81 -7.63
N GLU A 11 -9.32 -4.73 -6.78
CA GLU A 11 -10.05 -5.11 -5.57
C GLU A 11 -9.36 -4.53 -4.34
N LEU A 12 -10.14 -3.86 -3.50
CA LEU A 12 -9.74 -3.41 -2.18
C LEU A 12 -10.17 -4.47 -1.16
N THR A 13 -9.24 -4.93 -0.35
CA THR A 13 -9.54 -5.78 0.81
C THR A 13 -8.87 -5.21 2.06
N VAL A 14 -9.51 -5.43 3.19
CA VAL A 14 -9.10 -4.89 4.49
C VAL A 14 -8.66 -6.04 5.37
N HIS A 15 -7.50 -5.88 6.01
CA HIS A 15 -6.90 -6.89 6.86
C HIS A 15 -6.48 -6.27 8.18
N ASP A 16 -6.44 -7.06 9.25
CA ASP A 16 -5.81 -6.62 10.49
C ASP A 16 -4.29 -6.57 10.30
N PHE A 17 -3.64 -5.58 10.91
CA PHE A 17 -2.18 -5.58 10.96
C PHE A 17 -1.69 -6.80 11.74
N PRO A 18 -0.68 -7.54 11.27
CA PRO A 18 -0.28 -8.79 11.88
C PRO A 18 0.23 -8.60 13.31
N GLU A 19 -0.16 -9.53 14.19
CA GLU A 19 0.40 -9.66 15.53
C GLU A 19 1.69 -10.49 15.50
N GLY A 20 2.43 -10.46 16.62
CA GLY A 20 3.67 -11.23 16.79
C GLY A 20 4.93 -10.37 16.70
N ASN A 21 6.07 -11.04 16.65
CA ASN A 21 7.36 -10.35 16.50
C ASN A 21 7.60 -9.91 15.05
N TYR A 22 8.63 -9.09 14.84
CA TYR A 22 9.00 -8.56 13.53
C TYR A 22 9.11 -9.63 12.43
N SER A 23 9.70 -10.79 12.72
CA SER A 23 9.87 -11.85 11.73
C SER A 23 8.54 -12.48 11.32
N GLN A 24 7.62 -12.67 12.28
CA GLN A 24 6.28 -13.18 12.03
C GLN A 24 5.44 -12.17 11.23
N GLN A 25 5.47 -10.90 11.65
CA GLN A 25 4.79 -9.82 10.95
C GLN A 25 5.28 -9.67 9.51
N ASN A 26 6.61 -9.66 9.30
CA ASN A 26 7.23 -9.59 7.98
C ASN A 26 6.82 -10.77 7.08
N HIS A 27 6.76 -11.99 7.63
CA HIS A 27 6.28 -13.15 6.88
C HIS A 27 4.82 -12.98 6.45
N ILE A 28 3.93 -12.56 7.35
CA ILE A 28 2.51 -12.36 7.03
C ILE A 28 2.32 -11.26 5.99
N LEU A 29 3.05 -10.14 6.09
CA LEU A 29 2.99 -9.05 5.11
C LEU A 29 3.43 -9.53 3.71
N ARG A 30 4.49 -10.34 3.63
CA ARG A 30 4.93 -10.95 2.35
C ARG A 30 3.90 -11.89 1.75
N GLU A 31 3.31 -12.77 2.55
CA GLU A 31 2.23 -13.65 2.10
C GLU A 31 1.00 -12.86 1.65
N LEU A 32 0.69 -11.75 2.33
CA LEU A 32 -0.44 -10.91 1.98
C LEU A 32 -0.23 -10.13 0.68
N ILE A 33 0.99 -9.65 0.42
CA ILE A 33 1.40 -9.14 -0.90
C ILE A 33 1.24 -10.25 -1.95
N GLY A 34 1.67 -11.48 -1.62
CA GLY A 34 1.52 -12.64 -2.47
C GLY A 34 2.54 -12.67 -3.61
N ASN A 35 2.23 -13.38 -4.70
CA ASN A 35 3.09 -13.54 -5.88
C ASN A 35 4.52 -14.01 -5.57
N HIS A 36 4.69 -14.85 -4.53
CA HIS A 36 5.99 -15.29 -4.03
C HIS A 36 6.91 -14.11 -3.65
N CYS A 37 6.36 -13.08 -3.00
CA CYS A 37 7.12 -11.97 -2.46
C CYS A 37 8.13 -12.46 -1.39
N SER A 38 9.43 -12.42 -1.73
CA SER A 38 10.53 -12.78 -0.83
C SER A 38 10.96 -11.60 0.03
N ILE A 39 10.90 -10.39 -0.53
CA ILE A 39 11.24 -9.13 0.11
C ILE A 39 10.31 -8.04 -0.43
N TYR A 40 9.84 -7.18 0.47
CA TYR A 40 9.05 -6.02 0.09
C TYR A 40 9.84 -4.74 0.31
N GLU A 41 9.59 -3.75 -0.53
CA GLU A 41 10.11 -2.39 -0.38
C GLU A 41 9.02 -1.49 0.19
N ARG A 42 9.44 -0.54 1.04
CA ARG A 42 8.63 0.57 1.47
C ARG A 42 8.76 1.71 0.46
N VAL A 43 7.66 2.05 -0.19
CA VAL A 43 7.55 3.12 -1.19
C VAL A 43 6.80 4.33 -0.60
N THR A 44 7.27 5.54 -0.92
CA THR A 44 6.57 6.83 -0.71
C THR A 44 5.93 7.31 -2.01
N PRO A 45 4.74 6.83 -2.39
CA PRO A 45 4.08 7.27 -3.61
C PRO A 45 3.62 8.73 -3.50
N LYS A 46 3.99 9.58 -4.47
CA LYS A 46 3.76 11.04 -4.40
C LYS A 46 2.28 11.40 -4.26
N ARG A 47 1.40 10.74 -5.02
CA ARG A 47 -0.04 11.07 -5.06
C ARG A 47 -0.82 10.55 -3.86
N LEU A 48 -0.28 9.60 -3.09
CA LEU A 48 -0.85 9.25 -1.79
C LEU A 48 -0.84 10.48 -0.86
N TYR A 49 0.20 11.31 -0.97
CA TYR A 49 0.34 12.50 -0.15
C TYR A 49 -0.27 13.74 -0.81
N SER A 50 -0.09 13.96 -2.12
CA SER A 50 -0.61 15.16 -2.80
C SER A 50 -2.10 15.06 -3.14
N GLU A 51 -2.60 13.92 -3.59
CA GLU A 51 -4.00 13.77 -4.02
C GLU A 51 -4.85 13.21 -2.88
N LEU A 52 -4.35 12.17 -2.19
CA LEU A 52 -5.09 11.56 -1.10
C LEU A 52 -4.90 12.28 0.24
N GLN A 53 -3.97 13.25 0.32
CA GLN A 53 -3.76 14.10 1.50
C GLN A 53 -3.37 13.30 2.75
N MET A 54 -2.70 12.16 2.57
CA MET A 54 -2.12 11.39 3.68
C MET A 54 -0.86 12.08 4.20
N LYS A 55 -0.49 11.80 5.46
CA LYS A 55 0.78 12.28 6.02
C LYS A 55 1.93 11.44 5.48
N HIS A 56 3.04 12.10 5.16
CA HIS A 56 4.25 11.49 4.56
C HIS A 56 5.39 11.24 5.54
N SER A 57 5.21 11.65 6.80
CA SER A 57 6.22 11.54 7.87
C SER A 57 5.56 11.02 9.14
N THR A 58 6.21 10.08 9.81
CA THR A 58 5.78 9.48 11.07
C THR A 58 5.52 10.55 12.12
N THR A 59 4.40 10.43 12.83
CA THR A 59 4.01 11.35 13.92
C THR A 59 4.08 10.63 15.27
N ASN A 60 3.76 11.34 16.35
CA ASN A 60 3.63 10.73 17.69
C ASN A 60 2.35 9.88 17.84
N VAL A 61 1.50 9.84 16.81
CA VAL A 61 0.29 9.01 16.79
C VAL A 61 0.53 7.86 15.80
N PRO A 62 0.64 6.61 16.29
CA PRO A 62 0.83 5.44 15.43
C PRO A 62 -0.22 5.38 14.31
N GLY A 63 0.22 5.11 13.09
CA GLY A 63 -0.68 4.87 11.96
C GLY A 63 -1.25 6.13 11.29
N GLU A 64 -0.84 7.33 11.70
CA GLU A 64 -1.22 8.56 10.99
C GLU A 64 -0.43 8.79 9.70
N CYS A 65 0.83 8.35 9.67
CA CYS A 65 1.64 8.30 8.46
C CYS A 65 1.36 6.98 7.73
N VAL A 66 1.13 7.06 6.42
CA VAL A 66 0.83 5.89 5.59
C VAL A 66 1.89 5.77 4.50
N CYS A 67 2.39 4.56 4.30
CA CYS A 67 3.26 4.22 3.18
C CYS A 67 2.71 3.02 2.41
N MET A 68 3.32 2.74 1.25
CA MET A 68 2.93 1.64 0.39
C MET A 68 4.02 0.58 0.39
N LEU A 69 3.67 -0.67 0.67
CA LEU A 69 4.57 -1.81 0.54
C LEU A 69 4.32 -2.50 -0.80
N VAL A 70 5.40 -2.81 -1.51
CA VAL A 70 5.38 -3.47 -2.82
C VAL A 70 6.37 -4.63 -2.82
N ASP A 71 6.16 -5.63 -3.69
CA ASP A 71 7.16 -6.67 -3.94
C ASP A 71 8.35 -6.04 -4.68
N GLU A 72 9.50 -5.94 -4.01
CA GLU A 72 10.73 -5.32 -4.54
C GLU A 72 11.21 -6.04 -5.80
N GLU A 73 11.02 -7.36 -5.83
CA GLU A 73 11.43 -8.21 -6.95
C GLU A 73 10.30 -8.41 -7.97
N GLY A 74 9.18 -7.71 -7.79
CA GLY A 74 7.97 -7.92 -8.59
C GLY A 74 8.21 -7.75 -10.08
N LEU A 75 9.06 -6.81 -10.49
CA LEU A 75 9.37 -6.56 -11.92
C LEU A 75 10.16 -7.69 -12.58
N LEU A 76 10.85 -8.53 -11.79
CA LEU A 76 11.56 -9.72 -12.27
C LEU A 76 10.61 -10.91 -12.46
N LYS A 77 9.38 -10.79 -11.97
CA LYS A 77 8.33 -11.80 -12.03
C LYS A 77 7.33 -11.36 -13.12
N ASP A 78 6.78 -12.31 -13.86
CA ASP A 78 5.76 -12.02 -14.88
C ASP A 78 4.41 -11.71 -14.20
N ILE A 79 4.36 -10.60 -13.45
CA ILE A 79 3.23 -10.16 -12.63
C ILE A 79 2.57 -8.96 -13.30
N PRO A 80 1.23 -8.91 -13.34
CA PRO A 80 0.51 -7.78 -13.91
C PRO A 80 0.75 -6.46 -13.14
N PRO A 81 0.63 -5.32 -13.82
CA PRO A 81 0.75 -4.01 -13.18
C PRO A 81 -0.42 -3.76 -12.22
N ASN A 82 -0.12 -3.09 -11.10
CA ASN A 82 -1.11 -2.53 -10.21
C ASN A 82 -1.46 -1.11 -10.68
N LEU A 83 -2.66 -0.91 -11.22
CA LEU A 83 -3.06 0.39 -11.77
C LEU A 83 -3.10 1.48 -10.69
N ILE A 84 -3.68 1.18 -9.52
CA ILE A 84 -3.75 2.14 -8.42
C ILE A 84 -2.35 2.41 -7.86
N GLY A 85 -1.55 1.37 -7.59
CA GLY A 85 -0.17 1.54 -7.13
C GLY A 85 0.67 2.37 -8.10
N SER A 86 0.54 2.10 -9.40
CA SER A 86 1.25 2.82 -10.47
C SER A 86 0.80 4.28 -10.58
N TYR A 87 -0.50 4.55 -10.43
CA TYR A 87 -1.04 5.91 -10.37
C TYR A 87 -0.49 6.66 -9.16
N LEU A 88 -0.55 6.05 -7.97
CA LEU A 88 -0.08 6.66 -6.72
C LEU A 88 1.42 6.99 -6.79
N TYR A 89 2.21 6.10 -7.40
CA TYR A 89 3.65 6.23 -7.59
C TYR A 89 4.05 7.23 -8.70
N GLU A 90 3.12 7.67 -9.55
CA GLU A 90 3.39 8.50 -10.73
C GLU A 90 4.19 7.78 -11.83
N THR A 91 3.79 6.55 -12.17
CA THR A 91 4.36 5.80 -13.30
C THR A 91 4.24 6.58 -14.62
N ASP A 92 3.20 7.39 -14.79
CA ASP A 92 3.03 8.26 -15.96
C ASP A 92 4.14 9.33 -16.09
N ILE A 93 4.82 9.65 -14.99
CA ILE A 93 5.96 10.57 -14.95
C ILE A 93 7.28 9.79 -14.99
N HIS A 94 7.47 8.84 -14.08
CA HIS A 94 8.76 8.13 -13.90
C HIS A 94 8.97 6.94 -14.84
N LYS A 95 7.90 6.49 -15.51
CA LYS A 95 7.87 5.34 -16.43
C LYS A 95 8.25 3.99 -15.80
N GLN A 96 8.30 3.93 -14.47
CA GLN A 96 8.52 2.70 -13.70
C GLN A 96 7.19 2.25 -13.09
N ARG A 97 6.72 1.07 -13.50
CA ARG A 97 5.43 0.51 -13.10
C ARG A 97 5.53 -0.16 -11.73
N ILE A 98 4.45 -0.07 -10.95
CA ILE A 98 4.24 -0.93 -9.78
C ILE A 98 3.51 -2.19 -10.24
N VAL A 99 3.97 -3.37 -9.83
CA VAL A 99 3.38 -4.66 -10.19
C VAL A 99 2.96 -5.45 -8.97
N GLY A 100 2.01 -6.36 -9.15
CA GLY A 100 1.50 -7.21 -8.08
C GLY A 100 0.58 -6.49 -7.11
N ASN A 101 0.22 -7.16 -6.01
CA ASN A 101 -0.61 -6.51 -5.00
C ASN A 101 0.24 -5.53 -4.19
N ILE A 102 -0.40 -4.46 -3.73
CA ILE A 102 0.22 -3.49 -2.83
C ILE A 102 -0.47 -3.54 -1.47
N LEU A 103 0.26 -3.18 -0.41
CA LEU A 103 -0.30 -2.92 0.91
C LEU A 103 -0.12 -1.45 1.27
N LEU A 104 -1.16 -0.85 1.85
CA LEU A 104 -1.09 0.46 2.48
C LEU A 104 -1.07 0.21 3.99
N VAL A 105 0.00 0.65 4.64
CA VAL A 105 0.28 0.38 6.06
C VAL A 105 0.58 1.68 6.80
N GLY A 106 0.31 1.67 8.10
CA GLY A 106 0.70 2.76 8.99
C GLY A 106 2.18 2.68 9.35
N GLU A 107 2.74 3.80 9.77
CA GLU A 107 4.06 3.87 10.39
C GLU A 107 3.96 4.34 11.85
N ALA A 108 4.87 3.86 12.69
CA ALA A 108 5.00 4.29 14.08
C ALA A 108 6.47 4.38 14.50
N TRP A 109 6.73 5.19 15.52
CA TRP A 109 8.01 5.16 16.23
C TRP A 109 8.09 3.91 17.09
N GLU A 110 9.16 3.15 16.89
CA GLU A 110 9.59 2.00 17.67
C GLU A 110 10.96 2.29 18.29
N ASP A 111 11.41 1.42 19.20
CA ASP A 111 12.69 1.60 19.91
C ASP A 111 13.90 1.70 18.94
N ASP A 112 13.82 0.99 17.80
CA ASP A 112 14.87 0.92 16.78
C ASP A 112 14.60 1.81 15.54
N GLY A 113 13.63 2.74 15.61
CA GLY A 113 13.35 3.69 14.54
C GLY A 113 11.90 3.67 14.06
N ILE A 114 11.67 3.71 12.75
CA ILE A 114 10.32 3.69 12.18
C ILE A 114 9.95 2.25 11.84
N GLY A 115 8.91 1.74 12.50
CA GLY A 115 8.30 0.45 12.21
C GLY A 115 6.98 0.59 11.47
N PHE A 116 6.43 -0.55 11.05
CA PHE A 116 5.11 -0.63 10.43
C PHE A 116 4.06 -0.97 11.48
N CYS A 117 2.88 -0.41 11.31
CA CYS A 117 1.72 -0.73 12.12
C CYS A 117 0.44 -0.68 11.26
N GLY A 118 -0.71 -0.91 11.88
CA GLY A 118 -1.97 -0.62 11.21
C GLY A 118 -2.22 0.88 11.11
N ILE A 119 -3.11 1.26 10.21
CA ILE A 119 -3.49 2.66 9.98
C ILE A 119 -4.41 3.10 11.12
N ASP A 120 -4.25 4.34 11.59
CA ASP A 120 -5.15 4.98 12.57
C ASP A 120 -6.58 5.00 12.04
N ASP A 121 -7.58 4.73 12.89
CA ASP A 121 -8.97 4.54 12.45
C ASP A 121 -9.54 5.76 11.69
N LYS A 122 -9.14 6.99 12.05
CA LYS A 122 -9.60 8.20 11.37
C LYS A 122 -8.93 8.35 10.01
N VAL A 123 -7.63 8.05 9.93
CA VAL A 123 -6.88 8.06 8.67
C VAL A 123 -7.38 6.96 7.75
N PHE A 124 -7.64 5.76 8.30
CA PHE A 124 -8.16 4.60 7.58
C PHE A 124 -9.49 4.92 6.90
N ALA A 125 -10.45 5.49 7.63
CA ALA A 125 -11.77 5.81 7.07
C ALA A 125 -11.69 6.78 5.88
N VAL A 126 -10.82 7.80 5.96
CA VAL A 126 -10.61 8.76 4.86
C VAL A 126 -9.90 8.10 3.68
N LEU A 127 -8.85 7.32 3.96
CA LEU A 127 -8.06 6.66 2.92
C LEU A 127 -8.87 5.61 2.17
N GLU A 128 -9.63 4.77 2.87
CA GLU A 128 -10.49 3.74 2.28
C GLU A 128 -11.51 4.34 1.33
N GLN A 129 -12.18 5.43 1.72
CA GLN A 129 -13.14 6.13 0.85
C GLN A 129 -12.45 6.63 -0.42
N LYS A 130 -11.33 7.35 -0.28
CA LYS A 130 -10.62 7.91 -1.43
C LYS A 130 -10.08 6.84 -2.38
N LEU A 131 -9.58 5.73 -1.84
CA LEU A 131 -9.14 4.59 -2.66
C LEU A 131 -10.32 3.92 -3.37
N SER A 132 -11.47 3.81 -2.72
CA SER A 132 -12.69 3.27 -3.33
C SER A 132 -13.16 4.12 -4.51
N ASP A 133 -13.12 5.44 -4.38
CA ASP A 133 -13.47 6.37 -5.47
C ASP A 133 -12.50 6.21 -6.67
N LEU A 134 -11.19 6.11 -6.40
CA LEU A 134 -10.18 5.84 -7.42
C LEU A 134 -10.40 4.50 -8.12
N LEU A 135 -10.71 3.45 -7.36
CA LEU A 135 -10.97 2.11 -7.89
C LEU A 135 -12.21 2.08 -8.77
N HIS A 136 -13.27 2.79 -8.38
CA HIS A 136 -14.47 2.92 -9.20
C HIS A 136 -14.14 3.55 -10.55
N THR A 137 -13.43 4.68 -10.53
CA THR A 137 -13.00 5.38 -11.75
C THR A 137 -12.13 4.49 -12.64
N ALA A 138 -11.17 3.77 -12.05
CA ALA A 138 -10.27 2.88 -12.77
C ALA A 138 -11.00 1.71 -13.44
N LYS A 139 -12.07 1.20 -12.82
CA LYS A 139 -12.91 0.13 -13.39
C LYS A 139 -13.71 0.62 -14.58
N GLU A 140 -14.33 1.80 -14.49
CA GLU A 140 -15.09 2.40 -15.60
C GLU A 140 -14.22 2.57 -16.85
N ILE A 141 -13.02 3.15 -16.69
CA ILE A 141 -12.07 3.33 -17.81
C ILE A 141 -11.67 1.98 -18.43
N LYS A 142 -11.49 0.94 -17.62
CA LYS A 142 -11.11 -0.40 -18.09
C LYS A 142 -12.23 -1.11 -18.85
N GLU A 143 -13.49 -0.85 -18.52
CA GLU A 143 -14.66 -1.41 -19.22
C GLU A 143 -14.93 -0.71 -20.57
N GLU A 144 -14.47 0.54 -20.72
CA GLU A 144 -14.59 1.32 -21.96
C GLU A 144 -13.45 1.13 -22.97
N SER A 145 -12.37 0.42 -22.60
CA SER A 145 -11.14 0.21 -23.39
C SER A 145 -11.10 -1.15 -24.09
#